data_AF-A0A3B3WL15-F1
#
_entry.id   AF-A0A3B3WL15-F1
#
_cell.length_a   1.000
_cell.length_b   1.000
_cell.length_c   1.000
_cell.angle_alpha   90.00
_cell.angle_beta   90.00
_cell.angle_gamma   90.00
#
_symmetry.space_group_name_H-M   'P 1'
#
loop_
_entity.id
_entity.type
_entity.pdbx_description
1 polymer ?
#
loop_
_entity_poly.entity_id
_entity_poly.type
_entity_poly.pdbx_seq_one_letter_code
_entity_poly.pdbx_strand_id
1 'polypeptide(L)'
;MAIESIGGLILDKTVSDPNLAGIVVYTPVINGIGGNLVAIQSSRISTHLHFHCAPGEVPDEAKGCYYPCRTFSNHRSAQVLLLLVIPGHLIFLYTIHLMKSGHTTLTPIFMSVYLAAALLQVLLLLCIADWMVHSMWRSGKDPDSFSIPYLTALGDLLGTALLALSFHFLWLIGDQDSDVGD
;
A
#
# COMPACT_ATOMS: atom_id res chain seq x y z
N MET A 1 -14.43 9.15 -1.51
CA MET A 1 -14.54 10.60 -1.76
C MET A 1 -13.61 11.48 -0.92
N ALA A 2 -13.73 11.63 0.41
CA ALA A 2 -12.82 12.56 1.14
C ALA A 2 -11.34 12.09 1.16
N ILE A 3 -11.10 10.80 1.41
CA ILE A 3 -9.75 10.20 1.45
C ILE A 3 -9.06 10.28 0.08
N GLU A 4 -9.78 9.92 -0.99
CA GLU A 4 -9.28 10.00 -2.37
C GLU A 4 -9.01 11.45 -2.80
N SER A 5 -9.83 12.41 -2.34
CA SER A 5 -9.61 13.84 -2.63
C SER A 5 -8.32 14.35 -1.99
N ILE A 6 -8.00 13.90 -0.78
CA ILE A 6 -6.73 14.22 -0.11
C ILE A 6 -5.56 13.57 -0.87
N GLY A 7 -5.69 12.31 -1.29
CA GLY A 7 -4.66 11.64 -2.09
C GLY A 7 -4.41 12.34 -3.43
N GLY A 8 -5.49 12.74 -4.10
CA GLY A 8 -5.45 13.52 -5.33
C GLY A 8 -4.80 14.90 -5.14
N LEU A 9 -5.08 15.58 -4.04
CA LEU A 9 -4.46 16.88 -3.72
C LEU A 9 -2.95 16.75 -3.46
N ILE A 10 -2.53 15.70 -2.76
CA ILE A 10 -1.10 15.41 -2.54
C ILE A 10 -0.43 15.14 -3.89
N LEU A 11 -1.05 14.33 -4.76
CA LEU A 11 -0.53 14.07 -6.09
C LEU A 11 -0.45 15.34 -6.93
N ASP A 12 -1.52 16.14 -6.98
CA ASP A 12 -1.58 17.39 -7.76
C ASP A 12 -0.51 18.39 -7.31
N LYS A 13 -0.32 18.54 -6.00
CA LYS A 13 0.71 19.42 -5.45
C LYS A 13 2.13 18.91 -5.71
N THR A 14 2.32 17.60 -5.78
CA THR A 14 3.62 16.95 -6.05
C THR A 14 3.96 16.98 -7.54
N VAL A 15 2.97 16.75 -8.42
CA VAL A 15 3.13 16.81 -9.88
C VAL A 15 3.37 18.23 -10.38
N SER A 16 2.85 19.24 -9.66
CA SER A 16 3.11 20.65 -9.96
C SER A 16 4.59 21.04 -9.84
N ASP A 17 5.40 20.26 -9.12
CA ASP A 17 6.84 20.48 -9.01
C ASP A 17 7.55 19.65 -10.12
N PRO A 18 8.24 20.29 -11.09
CA PRO A 18 8.79 19.59 -12.27
C PRO A 18 9.81 18.49 -11.92
N ASN A 19 10.54 18.65 -10.82
CA ASN A 19 11.48 17.65 -10.29
C ASN A 19 10.79 16.37 -9.76
N LEU A 20 9.47 16.41 -9.59
CA LEU A 20 8.65 15.36 -8.97
C LEU A 20 7.66 14.74 -9.98
N ALA A 21 7.64 15.20 -11.24
CA ALA A 21 6.71 14.74 -12.28
C ALA A 21 6.80 13.23 -12.56
N GLY A 22 7.97 12.62 -12.32
CA GLY A 22 8.17 11.17 -12.43
C GLY A 22 7.27 10.33 -11.51
N ILE A 23 6.73 10.93 -10.44
CA ILE A 23 5.84 10.25 -9.49
C ILE A 23 4.63 9.59 -10.19
N VAL A 24 4.09 10.22 -11.23
CA VAL A 24 2.87 9.78 -11.92
C VAL A 24 3.01 8.39 -12.53
N VAL A 25 4.23 8.02 -12.95
CA VAL A 25 4.49 6.72 -13.57
C VAL A 25 4.50 5.59 -12.52
N TYR A 26 4.89 5.91 -11.29
CA TYR A 26 5.04 4.93 -10.20
C TYR A 26 3.80 4.81 -9.31
N THR A 27 2.96 5.85 -9.24
CA THR A 27 1.72 5.87 -8.46
C THR A 27 0.76 4.71 -8.80
N PRO A 28 0.46 4.40 -10.07
CA PRO A 28 -0.42 3.27 -10.40
C PRO A 28 0.14 1.92 -9.94
N VAL A 29 1.46 1.76 -9.93
CA VAL A 29 2.11 0.51 -9.52
C VAL A 29 2.01 0.32 -8.01
N ILE A 30 2.37 1.34 -7.22
CA ILE A 30 2.36 1.24 -5.75
C ILE A 30 0.95 1.11 -5.19
N ASN A 31 0.00 1.86 -5.76
CA ASN A 31 -1.39 1.81 -5.36
C ASN A 31 -2.05 0.50 -5.83
N GLY A 32 -1.79 0.08 -7.08
CA GLY A 32 -2.34 -1.14 -7.64
C GLY A 32 -1.88 -2.40 -6.91
N ILE A 33 -0.58 -2.52 -6.61
CA ILE A 33 -0.06 -3.69 -5.88
C ILE A 33 -0.59 -3.68 -4.44
N GLY A 34 -0.45 -2.56 -3.72
CA GLY A 34 -0.87 -2.48 -2.32
C GLY A 34 -2.37 -2.68 -2.13
N GLY A 35 -3.20 -2.01 -2.93
CA GLY A 35 -4.67 -2.12 -2.91
C GLY A 35 -5.17 -3.54 -3.20
N ASN A 36 -4.58 -4.22 -4.19
CA ASN A 36 -4.98 -5.58 -4.53
C ASN A 36 -4.56 -6.59 -3.45
N LEU A 37 -3.33 -6.48 -2.92
CA LEU A 37 -2.84 -7.38 -1.87
C LEU A 37 -3.69 -7.27 -0.59
N VAL A 38 -4.05 -6.04 -0.20
CA VAL A 38 -4.88 -5.82 0.98
C VAL A 38 -6.31 -6.30 0.79
N ALA A 39 -6.89 -6.17 -0.41
CA ALA A 39 -8.20 -6.71 -0.73
C ALA A 39 -8.22 -8.25 -0.64
N ILE A 40 -7.19 -8.93 -1.17
CA ILE A 40 -7.06 -10.39 -1.05
C ILE A 40 -6.94 -10.82 0.41
N GLN A 41 -6.13 -10.12 1.21
CA GLN A 41 -5.98 -10.45 2.63
C GLN A 41 -7.29 -10.22 3.39
N SER A 42 -7.97 -9.09 3.14
CA SER A 42 -9.26 -8.79 3.76
C SER A 42 -10.29 -9.88 3.48
N SER A 43 -10.42 -10.28 2.21
CA SER A 43 -11.35 -11.34 1.80
C SER A 43 -11.06 -12.69 2.44
N ARG A 44 -9.79 -13.03 2.63
CA ARG A 44 -9.39 -14.25 3.34
C ARG A 44 -9.76 -14.22 4.82
N ILE A 45 -9.52 -13.10 5.50
CA ILE A 45 -9.88 -12.94 6.91
C ILE A 45 -11.39 -13.02 7.07
N SER A 46 -12.15 -12.33 6.21
CA SER A 46 -13.61 -12.39 6.18
C SER A 46 -14.13 -13.81 5.98
N THR A 47 -13.63 -14.51 4.95
CA THR A 47 -14.02 -15.89 4.66
C THR A 47 -13.73 -16.80 5.86
N HIS A 48 -12.57 -16.65 6.49
CA HIS A 48 -12.23 -17.41 7.69
C HIS A 48 -13.22 -17.16 8.84
N LEU A 49 -13.61 -15.91 9.07
CA LEU A 49 -14.61 -15.53 10.08
C LEU A 49 -15.99 -16.12 9.78
N HIS A 50 -16.45 -16.06 8.52
CA HIS A 50 -17.73 -16.66 8.09
C HIS A 50 -17.79 -18.18 8.32
N PHE A 51 -16.67 -18.89 8.20
CA PHE A 51 -16.62 -20.34 8.45
C PHE A 51 -16.53 -20.73 9.94
N HIS A 52 -15.98 -19.86 10.80
CA HIS A 52 -15.65 -20.21 12.19
C HIS A 52 -16.42 -19.44 13.25
N CYS A 53 -17.12 -18.36 12.89
CA CYS A 53 -17.83 -17.51 13.83
C CYS A 53 -19.20 -17.12 13.29
N ALA A 54 -20.19 -16.98 14.18
CA ALA A 54 -21.44 -16.32 13.82
C ALA A 54 -21.20 -14.80 13.65
N PRO A 55 -21.89 -14.13 12.72
CA PRO A 55 -21.82 -12.68 12.57
C PRO A 55 -22.15 -11.97 13.90
N GLY A 56 -21.26 -11.09 14.36
CA GLY A 56 -21.42 -10.38 15.64
C GLY A 56 -20.88 -11.13 16.88
N GLU A 57 -20.56 -12.43 16.77
CA GLU A 57 -19.77 -13.11 17.78
C GLU A 57 -18.28 -12.92 17.48
N VAL A 58 -17.54 -12.45 18.49
CA VAL A 58 -16.11 -12.25 18.40
C VAL A 58 -15.43 -13.57 18.79
N PRO A 59 -14.53 -14.15 17.97
CA PRO A 59 -13.77 -15.33 18.36
C PRO A 59 -13.08 -15.12 19.71
N ASP A 60 -12.97 -16.15 20.54
CA ASP A 60 -12.37 -16.05 21.88
C ASP A 60 -10.93 -15.48 21.85
N GLU A 61 -10.21 -15.66 20.73
CA GLU A 61 -8.89 -15.07 20.48
C GLU A 61 -8.89 -13.53 20.40
N ALA A 62 -10.04 -12.93 20.06
CA ALA A 62 -10.24 -11.50 19.94
C ALA A 62 -10.85 -10.85 21.21
N LYS A 63 -11.08 -11.63 22.29
CA LYS A 63 -11.42 -11.09 23.63
C LYS A 63 -10.20 -10.56 24.39
N GLY A 64 -8.97 -10.91 23.97
CA GLY A 64 -7.73 -10.35 24.50
C GLY A 64 -7.32 -9.03 23.86
N CYS A 65 -6.29 -8.37 24.43
CA CYS A 65 -5.70 -7.14 23.88
C CYS A 65 -5.28 -7.35 22.42
N TYR A 66 -6.06 -6.78 21.51
CA TYR A 66 -5.85 -6.93 20.07
C TYR A 66 -4.71 -6.02 19.62
N TYR A 67 -3.61 -6.62 19.17
CA TYR A 67 -2.48 -5.89 18.59
C TYR A 67 -2.62 -5.92 17.06
N PRO A 68 -2.88 -4.78 16.41
CA PRO A 68 -3.21 -4.70 14.97
C PRO A 68 -2.10 -5.17 14.02
N CYS A 69 -0.93 -5.58 14.52
CA CYS A 69 0.17 -6.13 13.72
C CYS A 69 0.62 -7.55 14.14
N ARG A 70 -0.16 -8.29 14.96
CA ARG A 70 0.16 -9.69 15.29
C ARG A 70 -0.01 -10.63 14.08
N THR A 71 -0.77 -10.20 13.08
CA THR A 71 -1.04 -10.93 11.82
C THR A 71 0.21 -11.18 10.99
N PHE A 72 1.27 -10.38 11.16
CA PHE A 72 2.56 -10.61 10.52
C PHE A 72 3.25 -11.90 10.98
N SER A 73 3.09 -12.29 12.24
CA SER A 73 3.78 -13.46 12.81
C SER A 73 3.00 -14.76 12.67
N ASN A 74 1.67 -14.71 12.60
CA ASN A 74 0.83 -15.92 12.66
C ASN A 74 0.18 -16.33 11.34
N HIS A 75 -0.01 -15.41 10.36
CA HIS A 75 -0.64 -15.75 9.10
C HIS A 75 0.39 -15.91 7.97
N ARG A 76 0.69 -17.17 7.62
CA ARG A 76 1.52 -17.56 6.46
C ARG A 76 1.10 -16.83 5.16
N SER A 77 -0.21 -16.55 5.01
CA SER A 77 -0.76 -15.75 3.89
C SER A 77 -0.15 -14.35 3.81
N ALA A 78 -0.15 -13.60 4.91
CA ALA A 78 0.36 -12.22 4.95
C ALA A 78 1.86 -12.17 4.67
N GLN A 79 2.62 -13.17 5.16
CA GLN A 79 4.05 -13.31 4.88
C GLN A 79 4.34 -13.58 3.41
N VAL A 80 3.57 -14.47 2.77
CA VAL A 80 3.71 -14.74 1.32
C VAL A 80 3.34 -13.51 0.50
N LEU A 81 2.27 -12.79 0.87
CA LEU A 81 1.87 -11.54 0.20
C LEU A 81 2.97 -10.49 0.30
N LEU A 82 3.57 -10.31 1.49
CA LEU A 82 4.69 -9.38 1.69
C LEU A 82 5.95 -9.82 0.90
N LEU A 83 6.24 -11.12 0.86
CA LEU A 83 7.34 -11.66 0.06
C LEU A 83 7.13 -11.43 -1.43
N LEU A 84 5.88 -11.43 -1.92
CA LEU A 84 5.53 -11.17 -3.31
C LEU A 84 5.67 -9.70 -3.71
N VAL A 85 5.61 -8.77 -2.76
CA VAL A 85 5.79 -7.31 -3.00
C VAL A 85 7.12 -7.05 -3.68
N ILE A 86 8.22 -7.63 -3.16
CA ILE A 86 9.56 -7.38 -3.67
C ILE A 86 9.71 -7.74 -5.16
N PRO A 87 9.48 -8.99 -5.59
CA PRO A 87 9.58 -9.35 -7.00
C PRO A 87 8.53 -8.63 -7.86
N GLY A 88 7.33 -8.37 -7.34
CA GLY A 88 6.29 -7.64 -8.06
C GLY A 88 6.75 -6.24 -8.44
N HIS A 89 7.22 -5.45 -7.46
CA HIS A 89 7.72 -4.10 -7.71
C HIS A 89 8.96 -4.09 -8.60
N LEU A 90 9.89 -5.02 -8.43
CA LEU A 90 11.08 -5.11 -9.30
C LEU A 90 10.72 -5.34 -10.77
N ILE A 91 9.74 -6.20 -11.06
CA ILE A 91 9.27 -6.44 -12.43
C ILE A 91 8.69 -5.16 -13.04
N PHE A 92 7.87 -4.42 -12.29
CA PHE A 92 7.29 -3.17 -12.78
C PHE A 92 8.33 -2.06 -12.97
N LEU A 93 9.27 -1.90 -12.04
CA LEU A 93 10.38 -0.95 -12.19
C LEU A 93 11.20 -1.26 -13.45
N TYR A 94 11.54 -2.53 -13.67
CA TYR A 94 12.27 -2.96 -14.85
C TYR A 94 11.47 -2.72 -16.15
N THR A 95 10.16 -2.93 -16.11
CA THR A 95 9.28 -2.63 -17.26
C THR A 95 9.26 -1.14 -17.58
N ILE A 96 9.14 -0.27 -16.57
CA ILE A 96 9.18 1.19 -16.74
C ILE A 96 10.51 1.63 -17.34
N HIS A 97 11.62 1.04 -16.89
CA HIS A 97 12.95 1.27 -17.46
C HIS A 97 13.01 0.93 -18.96
N LEU A 98 12.49 -0.24 -19.34
CA LEU A 98 12.48 -0.69 -20.73
C LEU A 98 11.61 0.19 -21.64
N MET A 99 10.47 0.68 -21.12
CA MET A 99 9.56 1.52 -21.89
C MET A 99 10.07 2.96 -22.06
N LYS A 100 11.23 3.33 -21.48
CA LYS A 100 11.74 4.72 -21.42
C LYS A 100 10.68 5.73 -20.97
N SER A 101 9.70 5.27 -20.20
CA SER A 101 8.49 6.04 -19.91
C SER A 101 8.64 6.96 -18.69
N GLY A 102 9.82 6.96 -18.06
CA GLY A 102 10.19 7.88 -17.00
C GLY A 102 11.52 8.54 -17.34
N HIS A 103 11.56 9.87 -17.33
CA HIS A 103 12.79 10.67 -17.43
C HIS A 103 13.62 10.60 -16.12
N THR A 104 13.42 9.55 -15.32
CA THR A 104 14.13 9.31 -14.06
C THR A 104 15.06 8.13 -14.27
N THR A 105 16.35 8.36 -14.11
CA THR A 105 17.34 7.29 -14.11
C THR A 105 17.11 6.40 -12.89
N LEU A 106 17.12 5.09 -13.12
CA LEU A 106 16.91 4.10 -12.06
C LEU A 106 18.20 3.95 -11.26
N THR A 107 18.44 4.87 -10.33
CA THR A 107 19.58 4.76 -9.41
C THR A 107 19.31 3.63 -8.40
N PRO A 108 20.35 2.91 -7.95
CA PRO A 108 20.20 1.92 -6.88
C PRO A 108 19.69 2.55 -5.57
N ILE A 109 19.95 3.83 -5.35
CA ILE A 109 19.44 4.60 -4.22
C ILE A 109 17.92 4.77 -4.36
N PHE A 110 17.44 5.26 -5.51
CA PHE A 110 16.01 5.36 -5.81
C PHE A 110 15.30 4.02 -5.62
N MET A 111 15.84 2.94 -6.21
CA MET A 111 15.25 1.60 -6.07
C MET A 111 15.12 1.16 -4.60
N SER A 112 16.15 1.43 -3.78
CA SER A 112 16.13 1.06 -2.36
C SER A 112 15.08 1.82 -1.55
N VAL A 113 14.97 3.15 -1.77
CA VAL A 113 14.00 4.01 -1.08
C VAL A 113 12.58 3.67 -1.53
N TYR A 114 12.36 3.50 -2.84
CA TYR A 114 11.07 3.10 -3.41
C TYR A 114 10.60 1.76 -2.85
N LEU A 115 11.49 0.75 -2.82
CA LEU A 115 11.16 -0.57 -2.32
C LEU A 115 10.83 -0.53 -0.82
N ALA A 116 11.56 0.27 -0.03
CA ALA A 116 11.28 0.47 1.38
C ALA A 116 9.90 1.12 1.59
N ALA A 117 9.55 2.13 0.80
CA ALA A 117 8.24 2.78 0.84
C ALA A 117 7.10 1.83 0.46
N ALA A 118 7.27 1.02 -0.59
CA ALA A 118 6.30 0.01 -1.00
C ALA A 118 6.08 -1.06 0.08
N LEU A 119 7.16 -1.56 0.70
CA LEU A 119 7.06 -2.52 1.80
C LEU A 119 6.36 -1.91 3.02
N LEU A 120 6.70 -0.66 3.36
CA LEU A 120 6.07 0.05 4.46
C LEU A 120 4.57 0.27 4.20
N GLN A 121 4.19 0.66 2.99
CA GLN A 121 2.80 0.82 2.57
C GLN A 121 2.01 -0.47 2.76
N VAL A 122 2.49 -1.59 2.20
CA VAL A 122 1.80 -2.87 2.31
C VAL A 122 1.73 -3.35 3.76
N LEU A 123 2.79 -3.16 4.55
CA LEU A 123 2.78 -3.50 5.98
C LEU A 123 1.69 -2.74 6.74
N LEU A 124 1.63 -1.42 6.57
CA LEU A 124 0.61 -0.58 7.20
C LEU A 124 -0.80 -1.01 6.77
N LEU A 125 -1.01 -1.25 5.47
CA LEU A 125 -2.29 -1.70 4.95
C LEU A 125 -2.73 -3.05 5.51
N LEU A 126 -1.82 -4.01 5.63
CA LEU A 126 -2.14 -5.32 6.22
C LEU A 126 -2.55 -5.19 7.69
N CYS A 127 -1.88 -4.33 8.48
CA CYS A 127 -2.27 -4.08 9.86
C CYS A 127 -3.64 -3.38 9.96
N ILE A 128 -3.90 -2.40 9.08
CA ILE A 128 -5.20 -1.71 9.02
C ILE A 128 -6.31 -2.67 8.60
N ALA A 129 -6.07 -3.53 7.60
CA ALA A 129 -7.04 -4.51 7.13
C ALA A 129 -7.45 -5.49 8.22
N ASP A 130 -6.47 -6.02 8.94
CA ASP A 130 -6.71 -6.92 10.07
C ASP A 130 -7.65 -6.24 11.08
N TRP A 131 -7.28 -5.03 11.53
CA TRP A 131 -8.08 -4.28 12.50
C TRP A 131 -9.48 -3.97 12.00
N MET A 132 -9.60 -3.54 10.74
CA MET A 132 -10.86 -3.07 10.19
C MET A 132 -11.83 -4.22 9.92
N VAL A 133 -11.35 -5.37 9.44
CA VAL A 133 -12.18 -6.57 9.22
C VAL A 133 -12.76 -7.06 10.56
N HIS A 134 -11.95 -7.17 11.61
CA HIS A 134 -12.44 -7.57 12.93
C HIS A 134 -13.40 -6.53 13.54
N SER A 135 -13.13 -5.24 13.35
CA SER A 135 -13.99 -4.15 13.82
C SER A 135 -15.37 -4.18 13.13
N MET A 136 -15.40 -4.39 11.81
CA MET A 136 -16.64 -4.53 11.04
C MET A 136 -17.41 -5.79 11.41
N TRP A 137 -16.71 -6.91 11.60
CA TRP A 137 -17.30 -8.17 12.05
C TRP A 137 -17.99 -8.03 13.42
N ARG A 138 -17.33 -7.37 14.39
CA ARG A 138 -17.92 -7.04 15.71
C ARG A 138 -19.18 -6.19 15.60
N SER A 139 -19.26 -5.36 14.56
CA SER A 139 -20.40 -4.49 14.30
C SER A 139 -21.53 -5.20 13.53
N GLY A 140 -21.41 -6.50 13.25
CA GLY A 140 -22.36 -7.29 12.47
C GLY A 140 -22.43 -6.91 10.99
N LYS A 141 -21.43 -6.18 10.48
CA LYS A 141 -21.35 -5.79 9.06
C LYS A 141 -20.44 -6.75 8.32
N ASP A 142 -20.82 -7.13 7.12
CA ASP A 142 -20.01 -8.00 6.26
C ASP A 142 -18.73 -7.27 5.82
N PRO A 143 -17.55 -7.64 6.33
CA PRO A 143 -16.32 -6.93 6.04
C PRO A 143 -15.97 -6.99 4.55
N ASP A 144 -16.39 -7.99 3.78
CA ASP A 144 -16.08 -8.02 2.34
C ASP A 144 -16.73 -6.88 1.56
N SER A 145 -17.97 -6.54 1.89
CA SER A 145 -18.70 -5.47 1.18
C SER A 145 -18.27 -4.07 1.62
N PHE A 146 -17.86 -3.91 2.89
CA PHE A 146 -17.55 -2.59 3.43
C PHE A 146 -16.05 -2.32 3.52
N SER A 147 -15.21 -3.30 3.83
CA SER A 147 -13.80 -3.04 4.14
C SER A 147 -12.95 -2.79 2.91
N ILE A 148 -13.17 -3.54 1.83
CA ILE A 148 -12.38 -3.48 0.59
C ILE A 148 -12.31 -2.05 0.02
N PRO A 149 -13.44 -1.33 -0.21
CA PRO A 149 -13.36 0.02 -0.78
C PRO A 149 -12.62 1.02 0.13
N TYR A 150 -12.73 0.90 1.46
CA TYR A 150 -11.97 1.75 2.38
C TYR A 150 -10.48 1.39 2.38
N LEU A 151 -10.12 0.12 2.33
CA LEU A 151 -8.72 -0.32 2.28
C LEU A 151 -8.05 0.09 0.98
N THR A 152 -8.74 0.00 -0.15
CA THR A 152 -8.23 0.49 -1.42
C THR A 152 -8.00 1.99 -1.38
N ALA A 153 -8.96 2.78 -0.90
CA ALA A 153 -8.80 4.23 -0.78
C ALA A 153 -7.65 4.63 0.18
N LEU A 154 -7.47 3.89 1.27
CA LEU A 154 -6.34 4.08 2.17
C LEU A 154 -5.02 3.65 1.51
N GLY A 155 -5.03 2.61 0.68
CA GLY A 155 -3.88 2.16 -0.08
C GLY A 155 -3.42 3.19 -1.09
N ASP A 156 -4.36 3.84 -1.77
CA ASP A 156 -4.09 4.92 -2.71
C ASP A 156 -3.50 6.15 -1.99
N LEU A 157 -4.09 6.53 -0.85
CA LEU A 157 -3.59 7.66 -0.06
C LEU A 157 -2.18 7.38 0.49
N LEU A 158 -1.97 6.23 1.14
CA LEU A 158 -0.70 5.88 1.75
C LEU A 158 0.38 5.65 0.69
N GLY A 159 0.07 4.97 -0.41
CA GLY A 159 1.00 4.72 -1.51
C GLY A 159 1.47 6.02 -2.15
N THR A 160 0.54 6.92 -2.48
CA THR A 160 0.85 8.24 -3.04
C THR A 160 1.67 9.09 -2.06
N ALA A 161 1.29 9.14 -0.78
CA ALA A 161 2.00 9.94 0.23
C ALA A 161 3.41 9.43 0.51
N LEU A 162 3.60 8.11 0.66
CA LEU A 162 4.92 7.52 0.89
C LEU A 162 5.83 7.64 -0.33
N LEU A 163 5.26 7.55 -1.53
CA LEU A 163 5.99 7.78 -2.77
C LEU A 163 6.43 9.24 -2.89
N ALA A 164 5.54 10.20 -2.63
CA ALA A 164 5.89 11.62 -2.59
C ALA A 164 7.00 11.92 -1.57
N LEU A 165 6.90 11.34 -0.37
CA LEU A 165 7.94 11.46 0.66
C LEU A 165 9.28 10.86 0.20
N SER A 166 9.25 9.75 -0.54
CA SER A 166 10.46 9.10 -1.09
C SER A 166 11.18 9.99 -2.09
N PHE A 167 10.45 10.62 -3.01
CA PHE A 167 11.04 11.57 -3.96
C PHE A 167 11.55 12.83 -3.26
N HIS A 168 10.81 13.35 -2.29
CA HIS A 168 11.26 14.51 -1.50
C HIS A 168 12.55 14.19 -0.72
N PHE A 169 12.66 12.97 -0.17
CA PHE A 169 13.85 12.51 0.52
C PHE A 169 15.06 12.37 -0.42
N LEU A 170 14.87 11.83 -1.63
CA LEU A 170 15.92 11.74 -2.64
C LEU A 170 16.39 13.13 -3.11
N TRP A 171 15.45 14.06 -3.28
CA TRP A 171 15.76 15.46 -3.60
C TRP A 171 16.64 16.10 -2.52
N LEU A 172 16.33 15.88 -1.24
CA LEU A 172 17.14 16.38 -0.11
C LEU A 172 18.54 15.78 -0.04
N ILE A 173 18.70 14.51 -0.44
CA ILE A 173 19.99 13.81 -0.43
C ILE A 173 20.91 14.29 -1.57
N GLY A 174 20.37 15.00 -2.56
CA GLY A 174 21.16 15.44 -3.70
C GLY A 174 21.49 14.30 -4.66
N ASP A 175 20.68 13.23 -4.67
CA ASP A 175 20.55 12.35 -5.84
C ASP A 175 19.76 13.12 -6.92
N GLN A 176 20.26 14.32 -7.24
CA GLN A 176 19.88 15.10 -8.41
C GLN A 176 20.41 14.32 -9.59
N ASP A 177 19.65 13.31 -10.02
CA ASP A 177 19.74 12.90 -11.40
C ASP A 177 19.57 14.17 -12.23
N SER A 178 20.65 14.54 -12.90
CA SER A 178 20.85 15.82 -13.55
C SER A 178 20.05 15.93 -14.86
N ASP A 179 18.87 15.32 -14.92
CA ASP A 179 18.09 15.15 -16.14
C ASP A 179 16.56 15.12 -15.90
N VAL A 180 16.08 15.68 -14.78
CA VAL A 180 14.62 15.85 -14.52
C VAL A 180 14.09 17.19 -15.07
N GLY A 181 14.80 17.78 -16.03
CA GLY A 181 14.46 19.09 -16.56
C GLY A 181 15.23 19.46 -17.82
N ASP A 182 15.07 18.66 -18.87
CA ASP A 182 15.08 19.11 -20.27
C ASP A 182 14.00 18.34 -21.07
#